data_AF-A0A6P2FUW6-F1
#
_entry.id   AF-A0A6P2FUW6-F1
#
_cell.length_a   1.000
_cell.length_b   1.000
_cell.length_c   1.000
_cell.angle_alpha   90.00
_cell.angle_beta   90.00
_cell.angle_gamma   90.00
#
_symmetry.space_group_name_H-M   'P 1'
#
loop_
_entity.id
_entity.type
_entity.pdbx_description
1 polymer ?
#
loop_
_entity_poly.entity_id
_entity_poly.type
_entity_poly.pdbx_seq_one_letter_code
_entity_poly.pdbx_strand_id
1 'polypeptide(L)'
;MKNGFYGFSWTTLFFGFFPALFRGDFLTFIGGFVIAVIIGLMTFGIGALAIGIIWAFMYNKYYTRRLLERGYSLAGSEGENALAASALGMAMPIAANA
;
A
#
# COMPACT_ATOMS: atom_id res chain seq x y z
N MET A 1 -1.84 -3.26 -18.64
CA MET A 1 -2.22 -2.45 -17.46
C MET A 1 -1.92 -3.26 -16.20
N LYS A 2 -1.48 -2.63 -15.10
CA LYS A 2 -1.11 -3.34 -13.86
C LYS A 2 -2.29 -3.29 -12.88
N ASN A 3 -2.57 -4.41 -12.21
CA ASN A 3 -3.64 -4.50 -11.21
C ASN A 3 -3.32 -3.59 -10.01
N GLY A 4 -4.29 -2.77 -9.58
CA GLY A 4 -4.19 -1.99 -8.34
C GLY A 4 -4.40 -2.88 -7.12
N PHE A 5 -3.79 -2.51 -5.98
CA PHE A 5 -3.92 -3.26 -4.72
C PHE A 5 -4.87 -2.53 -3.77
N TYR A 6 -5.93 -3.17 -3.28
CA TYR A 6 -6.80 -2.59 -2.25
C TYR A 6 -7.05 -3.61 -1.12
N GLY A 7 -7.50 -3.13 0.05
CA GLY A 7 -7.68 -3.97 1.25
C GLY A 7 -6.38 -4.24 2.03
N PHE A 8 -6.37 -5.32 2.82
CA PHE A 8 -5.24 -5.69 3.69
C PHE A 8 -4.01 -6.16 2.90
N SER A 9 -2.81 -5.75 3.33
CA SER A 9 -1.56 -6.13 2.67
C SER A 9 -0.89 -7.33 3.35
N TRP A 10 -1.24 -8.53 2.90
CA TRP A 10 -0.61 -9.77 3.37
C TRP A 10 0.91 -9.76 3.20
N THR A 11 1.41 -9.20 2.10
CA THR A 11 2.86 -9.09 1.88
C THR A 11 3.52 -8.21 2.94
N THR A 12 2.88 -7.11 3.36
CA THR A 12 3.44 -6.23 4.40
C THR A 12 3.35 -6.86 5.78
N LEU A 13 2.31 -7.66 6.04
CA LEU A 13 2.20 -8.40 7.31
C LEU A 13 3.40 -9.33 7.53
N PHE A 14 3.78 -10.12 6.52
CA PHE A 14 4.85 -11.11 6.66
C PHE A 14 6.26 -10.56 6.41
N PHE A 15 6.39 -9.48 5.64
CA PHE A 15 7.68 -8.95 5.21
C PHE A 15 7.93 -7.48 5.60
N GLY A 16 7.10 -6.90 6.46
CA GLY A 16 7.22 -5.51 6.88
C GLY A 16 7.29 -4.54 5.70
N PHE A 17 8.36 -3.76 5.62
CA PHE A 17 8.54 -2.73 4.58
C PHE A 17 9.18 -3.24 3.28
N PHE A 18 9.69 -4.48 3.21
CA PHE A 18 10.31 -5.03 2.00
C PHE A 18 9.42 -5.01 0.74
N PRO A 19 8.10 -5.24 0.82
CA PRO A 19 7.25 -5.14 -0.36
C PRO A 19 7.26 -3.74 -0.99
N ALA A 20 7.53 -2.68 -0.22
CA ALA A 20 7.68 -1.32 -0.76
C ALA A 20 8.93 -1.19 -1.63
N LEU A 21 10.04 -1.85 -1.27
CA LEU A 21 11.25 -1.92 -2.09
C LEU A 21 10.96 -2.54 -3.45
N PHE A 22 10.32 -3.72 -3.47
CA PHE A 22 10.03 -4.45 -4.71
C PHE A 22 8.97 -3.77 -5.59
N ARG A 23 8.10 -2.95 -4.99
CA ARG A 23 7.07 -2.18 -5.69
C ARG A 23 7.56 -0.81 -6.17
N GLY A 24 8.83 -0.46 -5.95
CA GLY A 24 9.41 0.83 -6.33
C GLY A 24 8.91 2.00 -5.50
N ASP A 25 8.40 1.74 -4.30
CA ASP A 25 8.01 2.75 -3.31
C ASP A 25 9.16 2.99 -2.32
N PHE A 26 10.27 3.49 -2.86
CA PHE A 26 11.54 3.61 -2.12
C PHE A 26 11.45 4.53 -0.90
N LEU A 27 10.63 5.58 -0.95
CA LEU A 27 10.46 6.49 0.18
C LEU A 27 9.83 5.79 1.38
N THR A 28 8.76 5.02 1.15
CA THR A 28 8.14 4.19 2.19
C THR A 28 9.07 3.10 2.68
N PHE A 29 9.82 2.46 1.77
CA PHE A 29 10.80 1.45 2.17
C PHE A 29 11.85 2.05 3.09
N ILE A 30 12.59 3.07 2.65
CA ILE A 30 13.70 3.65 3.42
C ILE A 30 13.19 4.21 4.74
N GLY A 31 12.16 5.07 4.69
CA GLY A 31 11.62 5.71 5.89
C GLY A 31 11.04 4.70 6.88
N GLY A 32 10.16 3.82 6.41
CA GLY A 32 9.52 2.82 7.25
C GLY A 32 10.49 1.78 7.81
N PHE A 33 11.44 1.31 6.99
CA PHE A 33 12.44 0.34 7.41
C PHE A 33 13.39 0.91 8.46
N VAL A 34 13.90 2.14 8.28
CA VAL A 34 14.77 2.80 9.27
C VAL A 34 14.05 2.99 10.60
N ILE A 35 12.80 3.47 10.57
CA ILE A 35 11.97 3.63 11.78
C ILE A 35 11.75 2.27 12.46
N ALA A 36 11.42 1.23 11.69
CA ALA A 36 11.21 -0.12 12.22
C ALA A 36 12.47 -0.70 12.86
N VAL A 37 13.66 -0.47 12.28
CA VAL A 37 14.94 -0.91 12.87
C VAL A 37 15.21 -0.18 14.19
N ILE A 38 15.09 1.15 14.23
CA ILE A 38 15.34 1.93 15.46
C ILE A 38 14.41 1.48 16.57
N ILE A 39 13.10 1.43 16.30
CA ILE A 39 12.10 1.02 17.28
C ILE A 39 12.28 -0.44 17.66
N GLY A 40 12.60 -1.31 16.71
CA GLY A 40 12.90 -2.72 16.94
C GLY A 40 14.07 -2.90 17.90
N LEU A 41 15.17 -2.17 17.72
CA LEU A 41 16.31 -2.22 18.64
C LEU A 41 15.94 -1.75 20.06
N MET A 42 15.11 -0.71 20.19
CA MET A 42 14.69 -0.19 21.49
C MET A 42 13.67 -1.08 22.21
N THR A 43 12.96 -1.94 21.48
CA THR A 43 11.83 -2.74 22.00
C THR A 43 12.03 -4.25 21.85
N PHE A 44 13.27 -4.69 21.61
CA PHE A 44 13.61 -6.09 21.34
C PHE A 44 12.74 -6.74 20.24
N GLY A 45 12.44 -5.96 19.19
CA GLY A 45 11.68 -6.39 18.01
C GLY A 45 10.16 -6.22 18.11
N ILE A 46 9.59 -6.06 19.30
CA ILE A 46 8.13 -6.01 19.50
C ILE A 46 7.51 -4.79 18.81
N GLY A 47 8.13 -3.61 18.93
CA GLY A 47 7.64 -2.39 18.31
C GLY A 47 7.71 -2.43 16.78
N ALA A 48 8.75 -3.07 16.22
CA ALA A 48 8.84 -3.29 14.78
C ALA A 48 7.71 -4.19 14.27
N LEU A 49 7.36 -5.24 15.02
CA LEU A 49 6.25 -6.14 14.71
C LEU A 49 4.90 -5.40 14.77
N ALA A 50 4.66 -4.60 15.82
CA ALA A 50 3.43 -3.81 15.94
C ALA A 50 3.26 -2.82 14.78
N ILE A 51 4.33 -2.08 14.43
CA ILE A 51 4.31 -1.14 13.31
C ILE A 51 4.06 -1.87 11.99
N GLY A 52 4.69 -3.01 11.76
CA GLY A 52 4.47 -3.82 10.56
C GLY A 52 3.01 -4.26 10.41
N ILE A 53 2.39 -4.73 11.49
CA ILE A 53 0.98 -5.13 11.51
C ILE A 53 0.08 -3.93 11.20
N ILE A 54 0.28 -2.79 11.87
CA ILE A 54 -0.51 -1.57 11.62
C ILE A 54 -0.34 -1.13 10.15
N TRP A 55 0.89 -1.13 9.66
CA TRP A 55 1.19 -0.73 8.28
C TRP A 55 0.53 -1.66 7.25
N ALA A 56 0.36 -2.94 7.56
CA ALA A 56 -0.31 -3.90 6.67
C ALA A 56 -1.78 -3.52 6.36
N PHE A 57 -2.49 -2.87 7.29
CA PHE A 57 -3.85 -2.37 7.05
C PHE A 57 -3.90 -1.16 6.11
N MET A 58 -2.84 -0.37 6.04
CA MET A 58 -2.83 0.91 5.35
C MET A 58 -2.07 0.86 4.02
N TYR A 59 -1.08 -0.01 3.89
CA TYR A 59 -0.09 0.05 2.82
C TYR A 59 -0.69 -0.06 1.41
N ASN A 60 -1.60 -1.01 1.15
CA ASN A 60 -2.21 -1.15 -0.18
C ASN A 60 -3.01 0.10 -0.58
N LYS A 61 -3.80 0.67 0.35
CA LYS A 61 -4.56 1.90 0.10
C LYS A 61 -3.64 3.07 -0.18
N TYR A 62 -2.59 3.24 0.63
CA TYR A 62 -1.57 4.26 0.43
C TYR A 62 -0.90 4.13 -0.95
N TYR A 63 -0.39 2.93 -1.26
CA TYR A 63 0.37 2.67 -2.48
C TYR A 63 -0.49 2.85 -3.74
N THR A 64 -1.73 2.36 -3.73
CA THR A 64 -2.63 2.50 -4.87
C THR A 64 -3.05 3.94 -5.10
N ARG A 65 -3.29 4.73 -4.04
CA ARG A 65 -3.50 6.19 -4.19
C ARG A 65 -2.31 6.87 -4.86
N ARG A 66 -1.07 6.57 -4.44
CA ARG A 66 0.15 7.09 -5.10
C ARG A 66 0.25 6.70 -6.57
N LEU A 67 -0.18 5.49 -6.94
CA LEU A 67 -0.19 5.08 -8.34
C LEU A 67 -1.20 5.90 -9.15
N LEU A 68 -2.40 6.10 -8.62
CA LEU A 68 -3.44 6.87 -9.28
C LEU A 68 -3.03 8.34 -9.44
N GLU A 69 -2.39 8.95 -8.44
CA GLU A 69 -1.79 10.28 -8.51
C GLU A 69 -0.69 10.39 -9.60
N ARG A 70 -0.07 9.25 -9.96
CA ARG A 70 0.93 9.15 -11.04
C ARG A 70 0.32 8.82 -12.41
N GLY A 71 -1.00 8.86 -12.54
CA GLY A 71 -1.72 8.61 -13.80
C GLY A 71 -1.96 7.13 -14.11
N TYR A 72 -1.78 6.23 -13.15
CA TYR A 72 -2.19 4.84 -13.32
C TYR A 72 -3.72 4.73 -13.23
N SER A 73 -4.30 3.72 -13.88
CA SER A 73 -5.72 3.38 -13.80
C SER A 73 -5.94 2.07 -13.05
N LEU A 74 -7.13 1.91 -12.46
CA LEU A 74 -7.57 0.61 -11.98
C LEU A 74 -7.80 -0.33 -13.18
N ALA A 75 -7.39 -1.58 -13.06
CA ALA A 75 -7.36 -2.55 -14.16
C ALA A 75 -8.24 -3.79 -13.92
N GLY A 76 -9.17 -3.73 -12.97
CA GLY A 76 -10.18 -4.77 -12.75
C GLY A 76 -11.39 -4.63 -13.67
N SER A 77 -12.35 -5.53 -13.53
CA SER A 77 -13.71 -5.37 -14.06
C SER A 77 -14.39 -4.10 -13.50
N GLU A 78 -15.47 -3.66 -14.13
CA GLU A 78 -16.22 -2.48 -13.68
C GLU A 78 -16.66 -2.60 -12.20
N GLY A 79 -17.14 -3.79 -11.80
CA GLY A 79 -17.51 -4.08 -10.42
C GLY A 79 -16.31 -4.02 -9.46
N GLU A 80 -15.18 -4.62 -9.83
CA GLU A 80 -13.95 -4.57 -9.01
C GLU A 80 -13.39 -3.15 -8.88
N ASN A 81 -13.41 -2.39 -9.96
CA ASN A 81 -12.99 -0.99 -9.96
C ASN A 81 -13.92 -0.13 -9.11
N ALA A 82 -15.22 -0.41 -9.12
CA ALA A 82 -16.19 0.29 -8.27
C ALA A 82 -15.94 0.02 -6.77
N LEU A 83 -15.72 -1.26 -6.43
CA LEU A 83 -15.36 -1.65 -5.07
C LEU A 83 -14.02 -1.04 -4.63
N ALA A 84 -13.01 -1.05 -5.49
CA ALA A 84 -11.72 -0.45 -5.23
C ALA A 84 -11.84 1.07 -5.05
N ALA A 85 -12.56 1.78 -5.93
CA ALA A 85 -12.79 3.21 -5.81
C ALA A 85 -13.47 3.57 -4.48
N SER A 86 -14.50 2.81 -4.09
CA SER A 86 -15.18 2.95 -2.80
C SER A 86 -14.22 2.73 -1.61
N ALA A 87 -13.46 1.63 -1.61
CA ALA A 87 -12.48 1.34 -0.55
C ALA A 87 -11.35 2.39 -0.46
N LEU A 88 -10.97 2.97 -1.60
CA LEU A 88 -9.99 4.04 -1.72
C LEU A 88 -10.57 5.42 -1.39
N GLY A 89 -11.88 5.55 -1.16
CA GLY A 89 -12.56 6.81 -0.86
C GLY A 89 -12.49 7.82 -2.00
N MET A 90 -12.53 7.34 -3.24
CA MET A 90 -12.56 8.16 -4.45
C MET A 90 -13.98 8.23 -5.00
N ALA A 91 -14.35 9.36 -5.60
CA ALA A 91 -15.47 9.37 -6.53
C ALA A 91 -15.11 8.45 -7.70
N MET A 92 -16.06 7.63 -8.16
CA MET A 92 -15.88 6.78 -9.34
C MET A 92 -15.27 7.63 -10.46
N PRO A 93 -14.11 7.27 -11.02
CA PRO A 93 -13.66 7.95 -12.21
C PRO A 93 -14.71 7.67 -13.28
N ILE A 94 -15.39 8.72 -13.75
CA ILE A 94 -16.13 8.67 -15.01
C ILE A 94 -15.12 8.12 -16.00
N ALA A 95 -15.46 7.01 -16.67
CA ALA A 95 -14.60 6.40 -17.68
C ALA A 95 -14.05 7.54 -18.54
N ALA A 96 -12.74 7.81 -18.41
CA ALA A 96 -12.10 8.80 -19.25
C ALA A 96 -12.16 8.19 -20.65
N ASN A 97 -13.10 8.69 -21.45
CA ASN A 97 -13.32 8.27 -22.82
C ASN A 97 -11.97 8.25 -23.55
N ALA A 98 -11.56 7.07 -23.96
CA ALA A 98 -10.49 6.83 -24.93
C ALA A 98 -11.13 6.32 -26.21
#